data_AF-A0A183STW4-F1
#
_entry.id   AF-A0A183STW4-F1
#
_cell.length_a   1.000
_cell.length_b   1.000
_cell.length_c   1.000
_cell.angle_alpha   90.00
_cell.angle_beta   90.00
_cell.angle_gamma   90.00
#
_symmetry.space_group_name_H-M   'P 1'
#
loop_
_entity.id
_entity.type
_entity.pdbx_description
1 polymer ?
#
loop_
_entity_poly.entity_id
_entity_poly.type
_entity_poly.pdbx_seq_one_letter_code
_entity_poly.pdbx_strand_id
1 'polypeptide(L)'
;MRNTSTDDWRANEAGTSVPFWRSLTATREAQSSPGACVLDGWIFVVGGLGRNSEFLRSVEYFTPPEDESGNGYWTVVQQMNQN
;
A
#
# COMPACT_ATOMS: atom_id res chain seq x y z
N MET A 1 -19.18 -26.00 3.22
CA MET A 1 -19.07 -24.64 2.67
C MET A 1 -17.67 -24.16 3.04
N ARG A 2 -16.81 -23.87 2.05
CA ARG A 2 -15.42 -23.46 2.32
C ARG A 2 -15.43 -22.01 2.77
N ASN A 3 -15.12 -21.78 4.04
CA ASN A 3 -14.85 -20.45 4.58
C ASN A 3 -13.43 -20.07 4.17
N THR A 4 -13.29 -19.45 3.00
CA THR A 4 -12.01 -18.90 2.50
C THR A 4 -12.10 -17.39 2.44
N SER A 5 -12.68 -16.76 3.47
CA SER A 5 -12.71 -15.31 3.57
C SER A 5 -11.34 -14.82 4.03
N THR A 6 -10.46 -14.63 3.06
CA THR A 6 -9.19 -13.89 3.16
C THR A 6 -9.41 -12.45 3.68
N ASP A 7 -10.66 -11.98 3.76
CA ASP A 7 -11.07 -10.68 4.30
C ASP A 7 -11.15 -10.60 5.84
N ASP A 8 -10.96 -11.69 6.58
CA ASP A 8 -10.97 -11.62 8.05
C ASP A 8 -9.62 -11.17 8.61
N TRP A 9 -9.51 -9.88 8.92
CA TRP A 9 -8.31 -9.31 9.55
C TRP A 9 -7.98 -9.87 10.93
N ARG A 10 -8.90 -10.66 11.51
CA ARG A 10 -8.73 -11.43 12.75
C ARG A 10 -8.31 -12.88 12.51
N ALA A 11 -8.16 -13.33 11.26
CA ALA A 11 -7.88 -14.72 10.87
C ALA A 11 -6.52 -15.29 11.32
N ASN A 12 -5.74 -14.57 12.14
CA ASN A 12 -4.60 -15.15 12.83
C ASN A 12 -5.03 -16.17 13.91
N GLU A 13 -6.32 -16.28 14.22
CA GLU A 13 -6.88 -17.29 15.12
C GLU A 13 -7.42 -18.51 14.33
N ALA A 14 -6.62 -19.58 14.35
CA ALA A 14 -7.00 -20.99 14.12
C ALA A 14 -7.74 -21.37 12.81
N GLY A 15 -6.98 -21.89 11.83
CA GLY A 15 -7.49 -22.92 10.91
C GLY A 15 -7.27 -22.70 9.41
N THR A 16 -6.80 -21.53 8.98
CA THR A 16 -6.48 -21.25 7.57
C THR A 16 -4.97 -21.34 7.33
N SER A 17 -4.54 -22.11 6.33
CA SER A 17 -3.12 -22.23 5.96
C SER A 17 -2.58 -21.04 5.16
N VAL A 18 -3.41 -20.02 4.92
CA VAL A 18 -3.09 -18.82 4.13
C VAL A 18 -3.00 -17.63 5.08
N PRO A 19 -1.89 -16.86 5.06
CA PRO A 19 -1.75 -15.69 5.92
C PRO A 19 -2.70 -14.57 5.49
N PHE A 20 -3.32 -13.88 6.46
CA PHE A 20 -4.16 -12.71 6.20
C PHE A 20 -3.33 -11.55 5.62
N TRP A 21 -2.23 -11.20 6.28
CA TRP A 21 -1.29 -10.21 5.76
C TRP A 21 -0.40 -10.82 4.69
N ARG A 22 -0.36 -10.16 3.53
CA ARG A 22 0.54 -10.49 2.44
C ARG A 22 1.27 -9.25 1.95
N SER A 23 2.48 -9.44 1.44
CA SER A 23 3.24 -8.38 0.80
C SER A 23 2.60 -8.03 -0.55
N LEU A 24 2.37 -6.73 -0.77
CA LEU A 24 2.00 -6.17 -2.07
C LEU A 24 3.22 -5.48 -2.68
N THR A 25 3.04 -4.94 -3.88
CA THR A 25 4.09 -4.17 -4.56
C THR A 25 4.53 -3.00 -3.67
N ALA A 26 5.84 -2.87 -3.46
CA ALA A 26 6.40 -1.76 -2.69
C ALA A 26 6.25 -0.43 -3.45
N THR A 27 6.19 0.67 -2.72
CA THR A 27 6.27 2.02 -3.29
C THR A 27 7.59 2.19 -4.05
N ARG A 28 7.64 3.13 -5.00
CA ARG A 28 8.84 3.34 -5.81
C ARG A 28 10.03 3.79 -4.94
N GLU A 29 9.75 4.63 -3.96
CA GLU A 29 10.73 5.12 -2.99
C GLU A 29 10.37 4.62 -1.60
N ALA A 30 11.35 4.01 -0.92
CA ALA A 30 11.19 3.63 0.48
C ALA A 30 11.15 4.90 1.33
N GLN A 31 10.08 5.06 2.11
CA GLN A 31 9.83 6.29 2.85
C GLN A 31 9.35 6.03 4.27
N SER A 32 9.73 6.92 5.18
CA SER A 32 9.24 6.96 6.55
C SER A 32 8.41 8.22 6.79
N SER A 33 7.46 8.12 7.73
CA SER A 33 6.54 9.20 8.10
C SER A 33 5.78 9.87 6.94
N PRO A 34 5.22 9.13 5.97
CA PRO A 34 4.45 9.76 4.91
C PRO A 34 3.05 10.16 5.38
N GLY A 35 2.45 11.11 4.68
CA GLY A 35 1.00 11.31 4.73
C GLY A 35 0.30 10.21 3.92
N ALA A 36 -0.85 9.74 4.39
CA ALA A 36 -1.68 8.80 3.64
C ALA A 36 -3.16 9.18 3.73
N CYS A 37 -3.90 9.02 2.63
CA CYS A 37 -5.34 9.25 2.58
C CYS A 37 -6.02 8.38 1.52
N VAL A 38 -7.35 8.32 1.57
CA VAL A 38 -8.18 7.78 0.49
C VAL A 38 -8.82 8.94 -0.26
N LEU A 39 -8.70 8.96 -1.58
CA LEU A 39 -9.33 9.93 -2.47
C LEU A 39 -9.88 9.21 -3.70
N ASP A 40 -11.17 9.39 -3.99
CA ASP A 40 -11.88 8.75 -5.11
C ASP A 40 -11.71 7.21 -5.18
N GLY A 41 -11.61 6.57 -4.01
CA GLY A 41 -11.45 5.11 -3.91
C GLY A 41 -10.01 4.62 -4.02
N TRP A 42 -9.04 5.51 -4.20
CA TRP A 42 -7.62 5.18 -4.29
C TRP A 42 -6.87 5.53 -3.01
N ILE A 43 -5.91 4.69 -2.63
CA ILE A 43 -5.00 4.97 -1.53
C ILE A 43 -3.86 5.83 -2.07
N PHE A 44 -3.68 7.01 -1.49
CA PHE A 44 -2.56 7.90 -1.78
C PHE A 44 -1.56 7.89 -0.63
N VAL A 45 -0.29 7.96 -1.01
CA VAL A 45 0.86 8.08 -0.13
C VAL A 45 1.67 9.28 -0.60
N VAL A 46 1.97 10.19 0.32
CA VAL A 46 2.45 11.55 0.00
C VAL A 46 3.66 11.92 0.85
N GLY A 47 4.76 12.25 0.18
CA GLY A 47 5.99 12.76 0.78
C GLY A 47 6.64 11.79 1.77
N GLY A 48 7.16 12.33 2.87
CA GLY A 48 7.89 11.58 3.88
C GLY A 48 9.40 11.77 3.76
N LEU A 49 10.15 10.92 4.45
CA LEU A 49 11.62 10.95 4.50
C LEU A 49 12.18 9.71 3.80
N GLY A 50 12.97 9.94 2.75
CA GLY A 50 13.64 8.92 1.98
C GLY A 50 14.81 8.28 2.70
N ARG A 51 15.41 7.26 2.07
CA ARG A 51 16.52 6.49 2.63
C ARG A 51 17.77 7.34 2.93
N ASN A 52 17.98 8.43 2.20
CA ASN A 52 19.12 9.33 2.36
C ASN A 52 18.79 10.55 3.24
N SER A 53 17.70 10.48 4.02
CA SER A 53 17.20 11.59 4.84
C SER A 53 16.76 12.82 4.02
N GLU A 54 16.41 12.61 2.75
CA GLU A 54 15.82 13.61 1.88
C GLU A 54 14.31 13.68 2.06
N PHE A 55 13.74 14.90 2.04
CA PHE A 55 12.30 15.06 2.03
C PHE A 55 11.76 14.69 0.65
N LEU A 56 10.89 13.69 0.61
CA LEU A 56 10.24 13.28 -0.62
C LEU A 56 9.13 14.25 -0.98
N ARG A 57 9.03 14.51 -2.28
CA ARG A 57 7.93 15.26 -2.89
C ARG A 57 6.98 14.35 -3.64
N SER A 58 7.25 13.06 -3.70
CA SER A 58 6.42 12.10 -4.44
C SER A 58 5.00 12.05 -3.89
N VAL A 59 4.05 11.98 -4.81
CA VAL A 59 2.68 11.55 -4.56
C VAL A 59 2.47 10.28 -5.37
N GLU A 60 2.17 9.18 -4.68
CA GLU A 60 1.91 7.87 -5.30
C GLU A 60 0.50 7.41 -4.92
N TYR A 61 -0.24 6.78 -5.85
CA TYR A 61 -1.44 6.02 -5.51
C TYR A 61 -1.29 4.54 -5.84
N PHE A 62 -2.00 3.69 -5.09
CA PHE A 62 -1.99 2.25 -5.27
C PHE A 62 -3.15 1.77 -6.12
N THR A 63 -2.86 0.97 -7.15
CA THR A 63 -3.86 0.18 -7.88
C THR A 63 -3.83 -1.26 -7.35
N PRO A 64 -4.94 -1.75 -6.77
CA PRO A 64 -5.01 -3.13 -6.29
C PRO A 64 -4.95 -4.13 -7.46
N PRO A 65 -4.51 -5.37 -7.19
CA PRO A 65 -4.59 -6.44 -8.17
C PRO A 65 -6.04 -6.82 -8.48
N GLU A 66 -6.29 -7.36 -9.68
CA GLU A 66 -7.61 -7.85 -10.08
C GLU A 66 -8.05 -9.09 -9.30
N ASP A 67 -7.09 -9.86 -8.79
CA ASP A 67 -7.32 -11.07 -8.02
C ASP A 67 -6.37 -11.20 -6.80
N GLU A 68 -6.60 -12.23 -6.00
CA GLU A 68 -5.80 -12.51 -4.81
C GLU A 68 -4.34 -12.91 -5.11
N SER A 69 -4.03 -13.30 -6.35
CA SER A 69 -2.69 -13.75 -6.76
C SER A 69 -1.79 -12.59 -7.20
N GLY A 70 -2.37 -11.47 -7.65
CA GLY A 70 -1.62 -10.28 -8.03
C GLY A 70 -1.15 -9.44 -6.83
N ASN A 71 -0.20 -8.53 -7.07
CA ASN A 71 0.36 -7.64 -6.04
C ASN A 71 0.00 -6.15 -6.20
N GLY A 72 -0.74 -5.80 -7.25
CA GLY A 72 -1.05 -4.41 -7.60
C GLY A 72 0.19 -3.61 -8.04
N TYR A 73 0.06 -2.31 -8.17
CA TYR A 73 1.18 -1.42 -8.51
C TYR A 73 0.94 0.00 -7.99
N TRP A 74 2.03 0.74 -7.79
CA TRP A 74 1.99 2.17 -7.46
C TRP A 74 2.23 3.02 -8.70
N THR A 75 1.49 4.13 -8.80
CA THR A 75 1.67 5.11 -9.86
C THR A 75 2.07 6.45 -9.25
N VAL A 76 3.22 6.99 -9.67
CA VAL A 76 3.66 8.35 -9.31
C VAL A 76 2.82 9.35 -10.10
N VAL A 77 2.16 10.26 -9.39
CA VAL A 77 1.24 11.23 -10.00
C VAL A 77 1.96 12.54 -10.28
N GLN A 78 2.41 13.23 -9.24
CA GLN A 78 3.06 14.54 -9.32
C GLN A 78 4.00 14.76 -8.12
N GLN A 79 4.88 15.75 -8.24
CA GLN A 79 5.66 16.24 -7.11
C GLN A 79 4.87 17.31 -6.35
N MET A 80 4.91 17.27 -5.01
CA MET A 80 4.44 18.35 -4.18
C MET A 80 5.27 19.62 -4.40
N ASN A 81 4.60 20.76 -4.44
CA ASN A 81 5.27 22.05 -4.34
C ASN A 81 5.85 22.20 -2.93
N GLN A 82 7.14 22.50 -2.85
CA GLN A 82 7.80 22.87 -1.60
C GLN A 82 8.43 24.25 -1.78
N ASN A 83 8.22 25.12 -0.79
CA ASN A 83 8.79 26.48 -0.74
C ASN A 83 10.31 26.46 -0.53
#